data_AF-A0A3D1RRW5-F1
#
_entry.id   AF-A0A3D1RRW5-F1
#
_cell.length_a   1.000
_cell.length_b   1.000
_cell.length_c   1.000
_cell.angle_alpha   90.00
_cell.angle_beta   90.00
_cell.angle_gamma   90.00
#
_symmetry.space_group_name_H-M   'P 1'
#
loop_
_entity.id
_entity.type
_entity.pdbx_description
1 polymer ?
#
loop_
_entity_poly.entity_id
_entity_poly.type
_entity_poly.pdbx_seq_one_letter_code
_entity_poly.pdbx_strand_id
1 'polypeptide(L)'
;MNTQIDSIYRSIIEQVVIIEGIKKEISRALLLVKDSDKKIKQVYNFLSYDLEKHRLLEYAAVMATDEGEGQILRNLQKFYSYVEGDDLIEKINLEIVCIMRYLEILRHEIKNKGSSDFVERRMIQEICKYVVAMAKIYGRRS
;
A
#
# COMPACT_ATOMS: atom_id res chain seq x y z
N MET A 1 26.89 12.51 4.07
CA MET A 1 25.43 12.51 4.27
C MET A 1 24.93 13.93 4.13
N ASN A 2 24.12 14.15 3.12
CA ASN A 2 23.50 15.43 2.82
C ASN A 2 22.37 15.68 3.85
N THR A 3 22.55 16.66 4.74
CA THR A 3 21.65 16.94 5.88
C THR A 3 20.23 17.30 5.44
N GLN A 4 20.07 17.85 4.23
CA GLN A 4 18.77 18.15 3.65
C GLN A 4 18.02 16.87 3.26
N ILE A 5 18.72 15.90 2.66
CA ILE A 5 18.14 14.60 2.26
C ILE A 5 17.72 13.81 3.48
N ASP A 6 18.54 13.80 4.53
CA ASP A 6 18.19 13.14 5.79
C ASP A 6 16.91 13.71 6.41
N SER A 7 16.73 15.03 6.34
CA SER A 7 15.52 15.71 6.82
C SER A 7 14.29 15.30 6.02
N ILE A 8 14.40 15.29 4.69
CA ILE A 8 13.31 14.88 3.78
C ILE A 8 12.97 13.41 4.02
N TYR A 9 13.98 12.54 4.08
CA TYR A 9 13.79 11.11 4.33
C TYR A 9 13.10 10.86 5.69
N ARG A 10 13.51 11.55 6.76
CA ARG A 10 12.84 11.47 8.06
C ARG A 10 11.37 11.89 7.96
N SER A 11 11.08 13.00 7.28
CA SER A 11 9.70 13.46 7.08
C SER A 11 8.86 12.44 6.30
N ILE A 12 9.44 11.79 5.28
CA ILE A 12 8.78 10.71 4.53
C ILE A 12 8.48 9.53 5.45
N ILE A 13 9.44 9.10 6.27
CA ILE A 13 9.25 7.98 7.20
C ILE A 13 8.18 8.33 8.24
N GLU A 14 8.13 9.55 8.75
CA GLU A 14 7.06 10.01 9.65
C GLU A 14 5.68 9.91 8.99
N GLN A 15 5.54 10.33 7.73
CA GLN A 15 4.30 10.18 6.97
C GLN A 15 3.93 8.71 6.76
N VAL A 16 4.90 7.85 6.45
CA VAL A 16 4.69 6.40 6.33
C VAL A 16 4.19 5.80 7.65
N VAL A 17 4.73 6.23 8.80
CA VAL A 17 4.26 5.78 10.13
C VAL A 17 2.81 6.19 10.38
N ILE A 18 2.44 7.43 10.02
CA ILE A 18 1.06 7.91 10.14
C ILE A 18 0.12 7.05 9.28
N ILE A 19 0.50 6.80 8.02
CA ILE A 19 -0.26 5.95 7.09
C ILE A 19 -0.45 4.54 7.66
N GLU A 20 0.60 3.94 8.22
CA GLU A 20 0.54 2.62 8.85
C GLU A 20 -0.39 2.59 10.07
N GLY A 21 -0.45 3.70 10.84
CA GLY A 21 -1.43 3.90 11.91
C GLY A 21 -2.88 3.88 11.38
N ILE A 22 -3.15 4.65 10.34
CA ILE A 22 -4.49 4.71 9.70
C ILE A 22 -4.89 3.34 9.14
N LYS A 23 -3.97 2.65 8.45
CA LYS A 23 -4.19 1.29 7.94
C LYS A 23 -4.50 0.30 9.05
N LYS A 24 -3.89 0.45 10.23
CA LYS A 24 -4.20 -0.38 11.41
C LYS A 24 -5.62 -0.14 11.92
N GLU A 25 -6.09 1.10 11.92
CA GLU A 25 -7.48 1.44 12.29
C GLU A 25 -8.49 0.87 11.28
N ILE A 26 -8.23 1.06 9.99
CA ILE A 26 -9.03 0.48 8.90
C ILE A 26 -9.08 -1.05 9.04
N SER A 27 -7.94 -1.68 9.34
CA SER A 27 -7.87 -3.13 9.54
C SER A 27 -8.79 -3.61 10.66
N ARG A 28 -8.82 -2.90 11.79
CA ARG A 28 -9.74 -3.21 12.90
C ARG A 28 -11.20 -3.09 12.47
N ALA A 29 -11.56 -2.01 11.78
CA ALA A 29 -12.91 -1.81 11.26
C ALA A 29 -13.31 -2.88 10.23
N LEU A 30 -12.39 -3.25 9.33
CA LEU A 30 -12.59 -4.25 8.28
C LEU A 30 -12.88 -5.64 8.85
N LEU A 31 -12.27 -6.02 9.98
CA LEU A 31 -12.51 -7.31 10.61
C LEU A 31 -13.88 -7.42 11.30
N LEU A 32 -14.52 -6.29 11.60
CA LEU A 32 -15.84 -6.23 12.26
C LEU A 32 -17.00 -6.01 11.28
N VAL A 33 -16.71 -5.65 10.03
CA VAL A 33 -17.73 -5.29 9.04
C VAL A 33 -18.43 -6.53 8.50
N LYS A 34 -19.76 -6.56 8.62
CA LYS A 34 -20.62 -7.65 8.08
C LYS A 34 -21.20 -7.30 6.71
N ASP A 35 -21.41 -6.02 6.45
CA ASP A 35 -21.96 -5.51 5.20
C ASP A 35 -20.92 -5.53 4.08
N SER A 36 -21.29 -6.12 2.94
CA SER A 36 -20.37 -6.33 1.81
C SER A 36 -19.95 -5.04 1.13
N ASP A 37 -20.87 -4.08 0.96
CA ASP A 37 -20.55 -2.78 0.36
C ASP A 37 -19.59 -1.97 1.23
N LYS A 38 -19.87 -1.89 2.53
CA LYS A 38 -18.97 -1.25 3.51
C LYS A 38 -17.61 -1.95 3.53
N LYS A 39 -17.57 -3.28 3.38
CA LYS A 39 -16.31 -4.03 3.28
C LYS A 39 -15.49 -3.60 2.08
N ILE A 40 -16.10 -3.52 0.90
CA ILE A 40 -15.42 -3.09 -0.33
C ILE A 40 -14.86 -1.67 -0.16
N LYS A 41 -15.63 -0.76 0.45
CA LYS A 41 -15.16 0.61 0.75
C LYS A 41 -13.96 0.63 1.71
N GLN A 42 -13.97 -0.19 2.76
CA GLN A 42 -12.83 -0.29 3.69
C GLN A 42 -11.59 -0.89 3.01
N VAL A 43 -11.77 -1.89 2.14
CA VAL A 43 -10.68 -2.45 1.33
C VAL A 43 -10.10 -1.38 0.40
N TYR A 44 -10.95 -0.61 -0.28
CA TYR A 44 -10.53 0.49 -1.13
C TYR A 44 -9.72 1.55 -0.36
N ASN A 45 -10.20 1.94 0.83
CA ASN A 45 -9.50 2.91 1.68
C ASN A 45 -8.14 2.37 2.14
N PHE A 46 -8.07 1.11 2.57
CA PHE A 46 -6.82 0.47 2.96
C PHE A 46 -5.78 0.54 1.83
N LEU A 47 -6.18 0.13 0.62
CA LEU A 47 -5.30 0.12 -0.56
C LEU A 47 -4.93 1.53 -1.02
N SER A 48 -5.79 2.52 -0.83
CA SER A 48 -5.50 3.93 -1.17
C SER A 48 -4.35 4.47 -0.31
N TYR A 49 -4.37 4.18 0.99
CA TYR A 49 -3.29 4.53 1.90
C TYR A 49 -2.02 3.69 1.64
N ASP A 50 -2.17 2.42 1.29
CA ASP A 50 -1.03 1.57 0.93
C ASP A 50 -0.32 2.12 -0.33
N LEU A 51 -1.07 2.54 -1.35
CA LEU A 51 -0.54 3.21 -2.54
C LEU A 51 0.23 4.48 -2.19
N GLU A 52 -0.32 5.33 -1.32
CA GLU A 52 0.33 6.57 -0.89
C GLU A 52 1.67 6.29 -0.20
N LYS A 53 1.72 5.29 0.68
CA LYS A 53 2.97 4.82 1.27
C LYS A 53 3.98 4.40 0.20
N HIS A 54 3.58 3.60 -0.78
CA HIS A 54 4.50 3.13 -1.80
C HIS A 54 5.06 4.29 -2.64
N ARG A 55 4.24 5.29 -2.99
CA ARG A 55 4.69 6.51 -3.68
C ARG A 55 5.67 7.35 -2.86
N LEU A 56 5.42 7.48 -1.56
CA LEU A 56 6.35 8.16 -0.65
C LEU A 56 7.72 7.46 -0.61
N LEU A 57 7.71 6.12 -0.56
CA LEU A 57 8.93 5.33 -0.55
C LEU A 57 9.64 5.32 -1.91
N GLU A 58 8.90 5.38 -3.02
CA GLU A 58 9.46 5.58 -4.36
C GLU A 58 10.20 6.91 -4.45
N TYR A 59 9.55 8.00 -4.03
CA TYR A 59 10.16 9.32 -4.03
C TYR A 59 11.45 9.34 -3.19
N ALA A 60 11.45 8.69 -2.03
CA ALA A 60 12.66 8.51 -1.23
C ALA A 60 13.76 7.70 -1.94
N ALA A 61 13.39 6.65 -2.67
CA ALA A 61 14.32 5.81 -3.41
C ALA A 61 14.97 6.54 -4.58
N VAL A 62 14.18 7.29 -5.35
CA VAL A 62 14.68 8.12 -6.47
C VAL A 62 15.65 9.18 -5.95
N MET A 63 15.24 9.96 -4.94
CA MET A 63 16.09 10.99 -4.32
C MET A 63 17.41 10.41 -3.79
N ALA A 64 17.35 9.28 -3.08
CA ALA A 64 18.55 8.64 -2.53
C ALA A 64 19.46 8.06 -3.62
N THR A 65 18.91 7.67 -4.78
CA THR A 65 19.68 7.20 -5.93
C THR A 65 20.42 8.35 -6.59
N ASP A 66 19.73 9.46 -6.87
CA ASP A 66 20.29 10.64 -7.53
C ASP A 66 21.46 11.25 -6.72
N GLU A 67 21.37 11.16 -5.39
CA GLU A 67 22.31 11.80 -4.47
C GLU A 67 23.34 10.81 -3.88
N GLY A 68 23.29 9.54 -4.29
CA GLY A 68 24.24 8.51 -3.86
C GLY A 68 24.14 8.10 -2.39
N GLU A 69 22.99 8.30 -1.74
CA GLU A 69 22.77 7.99 -0.32
C GLU A 69 22.46 6.50 -0.08
N GLY A 70 23.49 5.67 -0.27
CA GLY A 70 23.36 4.20 -0.23
C GLY A 70 22.82 3.62 1.08
N GLN A 71 22.93 4.33 2.22
CA GLN A 71 22.33 3.89 3.48
C GLN A 71 20.80 3.96 3.46
N ILE A 72 20.23 4.99 2.83
CA ILE A 72 18.79 5.14 2.67
C ILE A 72 18.28 4.01 1.76
N LEU A 73 18.94 3.76 0.64
CA LEU A 73 18.60 2.67 -0.28
C LEU A 73 18.62 1.30 0.42
N ARG A 74 19.66 1.00 1.22
CA ARG A 74 19.72 -0.24 2.02
C ARG A 74 18.58 -0.36 3.03
N ASN A 75 18.15 0.74 3.63
CA ASN A 75 17.02 0.74 4.55
C ASN A 75 15.71 0.48 3.79
N LEU A 76 15.51 1.14 2.65
CA LEU A 76 14.35 0.96 1.79
C LEU A 76 14.24 -0.47 1.25
N GLN A 77 15.36 -1.09 0.88
CA GLN A 77 15.40 -2.47 0.40
C GLN A 77 14.79 -3.47 1.40
N LYS A 78 14.89 -3.21 2.71
CA LYS A 78 14.30 -4.09 3.73
C LYS A 78 12.77 -4.13 3.64
N PHE A 79 12.13 -3.00 3.32
CA PHE A 79 10.68 -2.92 3.15
C PHE A 79 10.17 -3.68 1.92
N TYR A 80 11.03 -3.91 0.92
CA TYR A 80 10.68 -4.61 -0.34
C TYR A 80 11.43 -5.92 -0.50
N SER A 81 11.95 -6.48 0.59
CA SER A 81 12.72 -7.73 0.57
C SER A 81 11.90 -8.95 0.12
N TYR A 82 10.58 -8.87 0.18
CA TYR A 82 9.66 -9.92 -0.26
C TYR A 82 9.32 -9.86 -1.77
N VAL A 83 9.67 -8.76 -2.46
CA VAL A 83 9.43 -8.61 -3.90
C VAL A 83 10.65 -9.12 -4.65
N GLU A 84 10.43 -9.98 -5.65
CA GLU A 84 11.48 -10.51 -6.52
C GLU A 84 12.14 -9.39 -7.36
N GLY A 85 13.37 -9.63 -7.82
CA GLY A 85 14.18 -8.67 -8.59
C GLY A 85 15.34 -8.08 -7.78
N ASP A 86 16.21 -7.32 -8.43
CA ASP A 86 17.38 -6.70 -7.80
C ASP A 86 17.23 -5.18 -7.67
N ASP A 87 16.45 -4.55 -8.56
CA ASP A 87 16.25 -3.10 -8.56
C ASP A 87 15.13 -2.67 -7.58
N LEU A 88 15.47 -1.78 -6.65
CA LEU A 88 14.54 -1.28 -5.64
C LEU A 88 13.38 -0.49 -6.24
N ILE A 89 13.67 0.38 -7.22
CA ILE A 89 12.66 1.28 -7.80
C ILE A 89 11.66 0.47 -8.62
N GLU A 90 12.13 -0.54 -9.34
CA GLU A 90 11.28 -1.49 -10.06
C GLU A 90 10.35 -2.25 -9.11
N LYS A 91 10.87 -2.76 -7.97
CA LYS A 91 10.04 -3.42 -6.95
C LYS A 91 8.94 -2.50 -6.42
N ILE A 92 9.28 -1.25 -6.11
CA ILE A 92 8.31 -0.27 -5.62
C ILE A 92 7.24 0.00 -6.69
N ASN A 93 7.67 0.13 -7.95
CA ASN A 93 6.78 0.38 -9.07
C ASN A 93 5.82 -0.77 -9.35
N LEU A 94 6.26 -2.02 -9.22
CA LEU A 94 5.40 -3.20 -9.35
C LEU A 94 4.27 -3.17 -8.31
N GLU A 95 4.58 -2.85 -7.05
CA GLU A 95 3.56 -2.69 -5.99
C GLU A 95 2.58 -1.55 -6.31
N ILE A 96 3.10 -0.38 -6.74
CA ILE A 96 2.27 0.77 -7.14
C ILE A 96 1.29 0.38 -8.26
N VAL A 97 1.79 -0.22 -9.33
CA VAL A 97 0.96 -0.62 -10.49
C VAL A 97 -0.09 -1.67 -10.09
N CYS A 98 0.31 -2.65 -9.28
CA CYS A 98 -0.60 -3.68 -8.77
C CYS A 98 -1.75 -3.06 -7.97
N ILE A 99 -1.43 -2.20 -7.00
CA ILE A 99 -2.42 -1.55 -6.14
C ILE A 99 -3.32 -0.60 -6.94
N MET A 100 -2.77 0.13 -7.91
CA MET A 100 -3.56 1.00 -8.79
C MET A 100 -4.63 0.22 -9.56
N ARG A 101 -4.28 -0.96 -10.11
CA ARG A 101 -5.24 -1.83 -10.80
C ARG A 101 -6.34 -2.32 -9.85
N TYR A 102 -5.97 -2.71 -8.62
CA TYR A 102 -6.97 -3.11 -7.62
C TYR A 102 -7.93 -1.97 -7.28
N LEU A 103 -7.41 -0.75 -7.10
CA LEU A 103 -8.23 0.42 -6.80
C LEU A 103 -9.18 0.77 -7.94
N GLU A 104 -8.76 0.60 -9.20
CA GLU A 104 -9.61 0.83 -10.37
C GLU A 104 -10.83 -0.11 -10.38
N ILE A 105 -10.59 -1.41 -10.18
CA ILE A 105 -11.64 -2.43 -10.14
C ILE A 105 -12.61 -2.17 -8.99
N LEU A 106 -12.08 -1.88 -7.79
CA LEU A 106 -12.93 -1.58 -6.63
C LEU A 106 -13.71 -0.27 -6.80
N ARG A 107 -13.10 0.75 -7.41
CA ARG A 107 -13.76 2.03 -7.71
C ARG A 107 -14.91 1.84 -8.68
N HIS A 108 -14.74 1.00 -9.70
CA HIS A 108 -15.79 0.66 -10.65
C HIS A 108 -17.00 0.05 -9.92
N GLU A 109 -16.78 -0.97 -9.08
CA GLU A 109 -17.87 -1.59 -8.29
C GLU A 109 -18.53 -0.62 -7.31
N ILE A 110 -17.75 0.24 -6.64
CA ILE A 110 -18.30 1.23 -5.70
C ILE A 110 -19.22 2.24 -6.42
N LYS A 111 -18.85 2.65 -7.64
CA LYS A 111 -19.61 3.63 -8.43
C LYS A 111 -20.82 3.00 -9.13
N ASN A 112 -20.63 1.81 -9.70
CA ASN A 112 -21.59 1.13 -10.56
C ASN A 112 -21.98 -0.21 -9.94
N LYS A 113 -22.65 -0.17 -8.79
CA LYS A 113 -22.94 -1.39 -8.02
C LYS A 113 -23.64 -2.45 -8.87
N GLY A 114 -23.07 -3.66 -8.89
CA GLY A 114 -23.63 -4.79 -9.63
C GLY A 114 -23.45 -4.74 -11.15
N SER A 115 -22.71 -3.77 -11.70
CA SER A 115 -22.37 -3.74 -13.13
C SER A 115 -21.14 -4.58 -13.48
N SER A 116 -20.36 -5.01 -12.48
CA SER A 116 -19.15 -5.79 -12.71
C SER A 116 -19.46 -7.17 -13.29
N ASP A 117 -18.65 -7.64 -14.23
CA ASP A 117 -18.81 -8.96 -14.83
C ASP A 117 -18.39 -10.11 -13.89
N PHE A 118 -18.48 -11.37 -14.35
CA PHE A 118 -18.08 -12.52 -13.53
C PHE A 118 -16.60 -12.50 -13.13
N VAL A 119 -15.72 -12.08 -14.04
CA VAL A 119 -14.27 -12.05 -13.83
C VAL A 119 -13.91 -10.95 -12.83
N GLU A 120 -14.47 -9.75 -13.01
CA GLU A 120 -14.30 -8.61 -12.11
C GLU A 120 -14.83 -8.94 -10.71
N ARG A 121 -16.02 -9.55 -10.59
CA ARG A 121 -16.55 -9.98 -9.29
C ARG A 121 -15.63 -10.98 -8.60
N ARG A 122 -15.03 -11.92 -9.34
CA ARG A 122 -14.05 -12.87 -8.79
C ARG A 122 -12.78 -12.14 -8.35
N MET A 123 -12.29 -11.19 -9.14
CA MET A 123 -11.12 -10.39 -8.79
C MET A 123 -11.37 -9.57 -7.52
N ILE A 124 -12.51 -8.91 -7.39
CA ILE A 124 -12.92 -8.16 -6.19
C ILE A 124 -12.89 -9.07 -4.95
N GLN A 125 -13.37 -10.30 -5.07
CA GLN A 125 -13.32 -11.27 -3.96
C GLN A 125 -11.88 -11.61 -3.57
N GLU A 126 -10.99 -11.85 -4.52
CA GLU A 126 -9.58 -12.15 -4.24
C GLU A 126 -8.85 -10.94 -3.63
N ILE A 127 -9.09 -9.74 -4.14
CA ILE A 127 -8.56 -8.49 -3.55
C ILE A 127 -9.06 -8.35 -2.10
N CYS A 128 -10.35 -8.58 -1.85
CA CYS A 128 -10.90 -8.53 -0.50
C CYS A 128 -10.27 -9.58 0.42
N LYS A 129 -10.04 -10.80 -0.06
CA LYS A 129 -9.37 -11.86 0.72
C LYS A 129 -7.94 -11.46 1.07
N TYR A 130 -7.20 -10.95 0.10
CA TYR A 130 -5.84 -10.45 0.28
C TYR A 130 -5.78 -9.37 1.37
N VAL A 131 -6.59 -8.32 1.25
CA VAL A 131 -6.59 -7.22 2.23
C VAL A 131 -7.08 -7.68 3.61
N VAL A 132 -8.05 -8.60 3.68
CA VAL A 132 -8.46 -9.18 4.98
C VAL A 132 -7.34 -10.01 5.61
N ALA A 133 -6.56 -10.75 4.82
CA ALA A 133 -5.40 -11.48 5.33
C ALA A 133 -4.36 -10.51 5.91
N MET A 134 -4.10 -9.40 5.21
CA MET A 134 -3.24 -8.32 5.73
C MET A 134 -3.81 -7.73 7.02
N ALA A 135 -5.10 -7.38 7.06
CA ALA A 135 -5.74 -6.83 8.25
C ALA A 135 -5.62 -7.73 9.48
N LYS A 136 -5.68 -9.06 9.31
CA LYS A 136 -5.43 -10.03 10.40
C LYS A 136 -4.00 -9.94 10.94
N ILE A 137 -3.01 -9.69 10.09
CA ILE A 137 -1.61 -9.51 10.52
C ILE A 137 -1.49 -8.23 11.37
N TYR A 138 -2.11 -7.12 10.94
CA TYR A 138 -2.16 -5.88 11.74
C TYR A 138 -2.86 -6.08 13.09
N GLY A 139 -3.92 -6.88 13.11
CA GLY A 139 -4.68 -7.20 14.33
C GLY A 139 -3.93 -8.07 15.34
N ARG A 140 -2.97 -8.88 14.91
CA ARG A 140 -2.14 -9.73 15.79
C ARG A 140 -0.98 -9.00 16.45
N ARG A 141 -0.53 -7.86 15.89
CA ARG A 141 0.56 -7.02 16.42
C ARG A 141 0.03 -5.95 17.40
N SER A 142 -0.90 -6.35 18.27
CA SER A 142 -1.48 -5.51 19.34
C SER A 142 -0.80 -5.77 20.66
#